data_AF-A0A099BY57-F1
#
_entry.id   AF-A0A099BY57-F1
#
_cell.length_a   1.000
_cell.length_b   1.000
_cell.length_c   1.000
_cell.angle_alpha   90.00
_cell.angle_beta   90.00
_cell.angle_gamma   90.00
#
_symmetry.space_group_name_H-M   'P 1'
#
loop_
_entity.id
_entity.type
_entity.pdbx_description
1 polymer ?
#
loop_
_entity_poly.entity_id
_entity_poly.type
_entity_poly.pdbx_seq_one_letter_code
_entity_poly.pdbx_strand_id
1 'polypeptide(L)'
;MVRINGHIHGLCHRLLKYPRLWYHKHKSRRLVNQDFSLFCNNCTGGVILHDLSLRFNSPTINLYIQPKEFIKFVRNLRDYMRCELEEIHDASVDFPVGRLSLPNG
;
A
#
# COMPACT_ATOMS: atom_id res chain seq x y z
N MET A 1 7.46 -17.94 -30.78
CA MET A 1 8.60 -17.60 -29.89
C MET A 1 8.19 -16.71 -28.70
N VAL A 2 6.96 -16.84 -28.17
CA VAL A 2 6.48 -16.08 -26.98
C VAL A 2 6.31 -16.98 -25.75
N ARG A 3 6.07 -18.29 -25.96
CA ARG A 3 5.76 -19.28 -24.92
C ARG A 3 6.98 -19.72 -24.08
N ILE A 4 8.18 -19.75 -24.66
CA ILE A 4 9.40 -20.21 -23.96
C ILE A 4 9.90 -19.16 -22.95
N ASN A 5 9.82 -17.87 -23.29
CA ASN A 5 10.21 -16.77 -22.41
C ASN A 5 9.36 -16.70 -21.14
N GLY A 6 8.05 -16.95 -21.23
CA GLY A 6 7.16 -17.00 -20.06
C GLY A 6 7.47 -18.15 -19.11
N HIS A 7 7.84 -19.32 -19.63
CA HIS A 7 8.24 -20.48 -18.81
C HIS A 7 9.57 -20.23 -18.07
N ILE A 8 10.57 -19.65 -18.74
CA ILE A 8 11.86 -19.32 -18.10
C ILE A 8 11.65 -18.23 -17.03
N HIS A 9 10.82 -17.22 -17.30
CA HIS A 9 10.48 -16.19 -16.31
C HIS A 9 9.78 -16.77 -15.07
N GLY A 10 8.82 -17.68 -15.28
CA GLY A 10 8.13 -18.38 -14.19
C GLY A 10 9.06 -19.29 -13.38
N LEU A 11 10.02 -19.94 -14.04
CA LEU A 11 11.03 -20.77 -13.38
C LEU A 11 12.00 -19.92 -12.54
N CYS A 12 12.52 -18.83 -13.11
CA CYS A 12 13.36 -17.88 -12.39
C CYS A 12 12.63 -17.26 -11.20
N HIS A 13 11.36 -16.86 -11.36
CA HIS A 13 10.55 -16.34 -10.27
C HIS A 13 10.37 -17.37 -9.14
N ARG A 14 10.18 -18.65 -9.49
CA ARG A 14 10.07 -19.74 -8.51
C ARG A 14 11.39 -20.01 -7.78
N LEU A 15 12.52 -19.96 -8.49
CA LEU A 15 13.86 -20.13 -7.93
C LEU A 15 14.25 -18.95 -7.02
N LEU A 16 13.94 -17.72 -7.42
CA LEU A 16 14.24 -16.50 -6.66
C LEU A 16 13.26 -16.24 -5.50
N LYS A 17 12.14 -16.98 -5.45
CA LYS A 17 11.13 -16.87 -4.37
C LYS A 17 11.76 -17.05 -2.99
N TYR A 18 12.52 -18.13 -2.79
CA TYR A 18 13.11 -18.44 -1.48
C TYR A 18 14.21 -17.45 -1.06
N PRO A 19 15.18 -17.10 -1.92
CA PRO A 19 16.14 -16.02 -1.63
C PRO A 19 15.47 -14.70 -1.25
N ARG A 20 14.43 -14.29 -1.98
CA ARG A 20 13.68 -13.06 -1.70
C ARG A 20 13.00 -13.12 -0.32
N LEU A 21 12.28 -14.20 -0.02
CA LEU A 21 11.64 -14.38 1.28
C LEU A 21 12.65 -14.40 2.42
N TRP A 22 13.80 -15.06 2.23
CA TRP A 22 14.88 -15.07 3.21
C TRP A 22 15.46 -13.68 3.45
N TYR A 23 15.69 -12.89 2.39
CA TYR A 23 16.17 -11.51 2.48
C TYR A 23 15.20 -10.64 3.28
N HIS A 24 13.90 -10.67 2.96
CA HIS A 24 12.91 -9.89 3.69
C HIS A 24 12.74 -10.36 5.13
N LYS A 25 12.75 -11.67 5.38
CA LYS A 25 12.74 -12.22 6.75
C LYS A 25 13.95 -11.74 7.54
N HIS A 26 15.14 -11.76 6.96
CA HIS A 26 16.34 -11.27 7.63
C HIS A 26 16.27 -9.76 7.93
N LYS A 27 15.78 -8.95 6.98
CA LYS A 27 15.53 -7.51 7.19
C LYS A 27 14.49 -7.26 8.28
N SER A 28 13.41 -8.04 8.32
CA SER A 28 12.36 -7.92 9.34
C SER A 28 12.88 -8.14 10.77
N ARG A 29 13.95 -8.94 10.95
CA ARG A 29 14.57 -9.15 12.28
C ARG A 29 15.20 -7.88 12.86
N ARG A 30 15.50 -6.88 12.04
CA ARG A 30 16.00 -5.58 12.50
C ARG A 30 14.86 -4.64 12.92
N LEU A 31 13.62 -4.98 12.60
CA LEU A 31 12.46 -4.18 12.96
C LEU A 31 12.06 -4.48 14.40
N VAL A 32 12.32 -3.51 15.28
CA VAL A 32 12.05 -3.63 16.72
C VAL A 32 10.56 -3.39 17.01
N ASN A 33 9.96 -2.39 16.37
CA ASN A 33 8.54 -2.10 16.51
C ASN A 33 7.72 -2.79 15.42
N GLN A 34 6.89 -3.75 15.80
CA GLN A 34 5.93 -4.41 14.89
C GLN A 34 4.49 -3.88 15.03
N ASP A 35 4.23 -3.02 16.02
CA ASP A 35 2.94 -2.40 16.25
C ASP A 35 2.97 -0.93 15.80
N PHE A 36 2.74 -0.72 14.50
CA PHE A 36 2.71 0.60 13.89
C PHE A 36 1.72 0.64 12.72
N SER A 37 1.38 1.85 12.30
CA SER A 37 0.60 2.12 11.09
C SER A 37 1.48 2.75 10.02
N LEU A 38 1.53 2.13 8.84
CA LEU A 38 2.25 2.66 7.69
C LEU A 38 1.32 3.45 6.77
N PHE A 39 1.50 4.76 6.69
CA PHE A 39 0.76 5.61 5.75
C PHE A 39 1.54 5.73 4.45
N CYS A 40 0.89 5.40 3.32
CA CYS A 40 1.45 5.55 1.99
C CYS A 40 0.40 6.13 1.05
N ASN A 41 0.85 6.88 0.05
CA ASN A 41 -0.04 7.47 -0.94
C ASN A 41 -0.44 6.48 -2.05
N ASN A 42 0.11 5.27 -2.06
CA ASN A 42 -0.18 4.24 -3.05
C ASN A 42 -0.03 2.82 -2.47
N CYS A 43 -0.21 1.81 -3.33
CA CYS A 43 -0.15 0.40 -2.98
C CYS A 43 1.20 -0.09 -2.42
N THR A 44 2.27 0.70 -2.55
CA THR A 44 3.61 0.35 -2.03
C THR A 44 3.57 0.02 -0.53
N GLY A 45 2.72 0.70 0.25
CA GLY A 45 2.58 0.44 1.68
C GLY A 45 2.11 -0.99 1.98
N GLY A 46 1.13 -1.48 1.21
CA GLY A 46 0.64 -2.86 1.33
C GLY A 46 1.70 -3.89 0.94
N VAL A 47 2.46 -3.62 -0.13
CA VAL A 47 3.57 -4.50 -0.56
C VAL A 47 4.66 -4.59 0.50
N ILE A 48 5.06 -3.46 1.10
CA ILE A 48 6.06 -3.43 2.18
C ILE A 48 5.61 -4.27 3.36
N LEU A 49 4.38 -4.05 3.86
CA LEU A 49 3.86 -4.79 5.00
C LEU A 49 3.74 -6.28 4.68
N HIS A 50 3.29 -6.64 3.48
CA HIS A 50 3.19 -8.02 3.02
C HIS A 50 4.56 -8.70 2.95
N ASP A 51 5.55 -8.07 2.31
CA ASP A 51 6.90 -8.62 2.15
C ASP A 51 7.60 -8.83 3.50
N LEU A 52 7.33 -7.96 4.48
CA LEU A 52 7.83 -8.07 5.85
C LEU A 52 6.97 -8.97 6.75
N SER A 53 5.89 -9.57 6.24
CA SER A 53 4.94 -10.41 6.99
C SER A 53 4.33 -9.68 8.20
N LEU A 54 4.03 -8.40 8.05
CA LEU A 54 3.40 -7.53 9.05
C LEU A 54 1.89 -7.43 8.83
N ARG A 55 1.16 -7.09 9.90
CA ARG A 55 -0.30 -6.85 9.81
C ARG A 55 -0.58 -5.57 9.05
N PHE A 56 -1.71 -5.54 8.33
CA PHE A 56 -2.22 -4.35 7.64
C PHE A 56 -2.91 -3.40 8.62
N ASN A 57 -2.13 -2.83 9.54
CA ASN A 57 -2.60 -1.86 10.55
C ASN A 57 -2.64 -0.43 9.99
N SER A 58 -3.18 -0.21 8.79
CA SER A 58 -3.23 1.13 8.18
C SER A 58 -4.52 1.33 7.39
N PRO A 59 -5.10 2.54 7.40
CA PRO A 59 -6.28 2.86 6.59
C PRO A 59 -5.93 3.14 5.12
N THR A 60 -4.66 3.27 4.76
CA THR A 60 -4.22 3.58 3.38
C THR A 60 -3.81 2.35 2.59
N ILE A 61 -4.30 1.17 2.96
CA ILE A 61 -3.97 -0.09 2.30
C ILE A 61 -4.78 -0.23 1.02
N ASN A 62 -4.08 -0.55 -0.07
CA ASN A 62 -4.68 -0.71 -1.40
C ASN A 62 -5.37 0.57 -1.93
N LEU A 63 -4.97 1.74 -1.45
CA LEU A 63 -5.46 3.03 -1.92
C LEU A 63 -4.41 3.75 -2.75
N TYR A 64 -4.88 4.59 -3.67
CA TYR A 64 -4.08 5.62 -4.32
C TYR A 64 -4.62 6.99 -3.92
N ILE A 65 -3.76 7.81 -3.33
CA ILE A 65 -4.02 9.19 -2.93
C ILE A 65 -3.06 10.06 -3.74
N GLN A 66 -3.58 11.06 -4.43
CA GLN A 66 -2.75 11.97 -5.21
C GLN A 66 -1.68 12.62 -4.30
N PRO A 67 -0.40 12.74 -4.73
CA PRO A 67 0.69 13.15 -3.84
C PRO A 67 0.42 14.45 -3.08
N LYS A 68 -0.15 15.48 -3.73
CA LYS A 68 -0.50 16.75 -3.10
C LYS A 68 -1.53 16.57 -1.98
N GLU A 69 -2.59 15.80 -2.24
CA GLU A 69 -3.63 15.50 -1.26
C GLU A 69 -3.12 14.60 -0.13
N PHE A 70 -2.20 13.68 -0.41
CA PHE A 70 -1.57 12.86 0.61
C PHE A 70 -0.77 13.70 1.62
N ILE A 71 -0.01 14.70 1.15
CA ILE A 71 0.69 15.62 2.05
C ILE A 71 -0.32 16.42 2.90
N LYS A 72 -1.44 16.87 2.33
CA LYS A 72 -2.53 17.54 3.07
C LYS A 72 -3.15 16.62 4.13
N PHE A 73 -3.38 15.36 3.77
CA PHE A 73 -3.92 14.31 4.63
C PHE A 73 -3.01 14.02 5.81
N VAL A 74 -1.72 13.73 5.57
CA VAL A 74 -0.75 13.43 6.64
C VAL A 74 -0.53 14.64 7.57
N ARG A 75 -0.54 15.86 7.02
CA ARG A 75 -0.39 17.09 7.84
C ARG A 75 -1.54 17.29 8.83
N ASN A 76 -2.76 16.88 8.48
CA ASN A 76 -3.95 17.02 9.32
C ASN A 76 -4.55 15.65 9.67
N LEU A 77 -3.69 14.65 9.90
CA LEU A 77 -4.10 13.25 9.97
C LEU A 77 -5.22 13.01 11.00
N ARG A 78 -5.12 13.62 12.19
CA ARG A 78 -6.11 13.43 13.26
C ARG A 78 -7.50 13.93 12.88
N ASP A 79 -7.59 15.01 12.12
CA ASP A 79 -8.86 15.58 11.73
C ASP A 79 -9.48 14.75 10.60
N TYR A 80 -8.67 14.35 9.61
CA TYR A 80 -9.12 13.47 8.54
C TYR A 80 -9.56 12.08 9.02
N MET A 81 -8.93 11.53 10.06
CA MET A 81 -9.35 10.24 10.64
C MET A 81 -10.70 10.29 11.38
N ARG A 82 -11.25 11.49 11.61
CA ARG A 82 -12.58 11.71 12.19
C ARG A 82 -13.64 12.06 11.15
N CYS A 83 -13.22 12.36 9.92
CA CYS A 83 -14.13 12.64 8.83
C CYS A 83 -14.86 11.36 8.39
N GLU A 84 -16.10 11.53 7.95
CA GLU A 84 -16.84 10.48 7.25
C GLU A 84 -16.33 10.37 5.81
N LEU A 85 -16.22 9.13 5.32
CA LEU A 85 -15.82 8.85 3.95
C LEU A 85 -17.04 8.92 3.03
N GLU A 86 -17.03 9.87 2.11
CA GLU A 86 -18.07 10.03 1.11
C GLU A 86 -17.66 9.32 -0.18
N GLU A 87 -18.50 8.43 -0.69
CA GLU A 87 -18.29 7.82 -2.01
C GLU A 87 -18.63 8.82 -3.11
N ILE A 88 -17.73 8.95 -4.09
CA ILE A 88 -17.91 9.79 -5.27
C ILE A 88 -17.96 8.91 -6.51
N HIS A 89 -19.01 9.12 -7.29
CA HIS A 89 -19.12 8.54 -8.62
C HIS A 89 -18.42 9.46 -9.62
N ASP A 90 -17.25 9.04 -10.08
CA ASP A 90 -16.52 9.69 -11.17
C ASP A 90 -16.59 8.78 -12.40
N ALA A 91 -17.34 9.21 -13.42
CA ALA A 91 -17.53 8.46 -14.66
C ALA A 91 -16.25 8.32 -15.51
N SER A 92 -15.17 9.01 -15.14
CA SER A 92 -13.87 8.91 -15.83
C SER A 92 -13.02 7.72 -15.36
N VAL A 93 -13.43 7.02 -14.30
CA VAL A 93 -12.68 5.89 -13.73
C VAL A 93 -13.55 4.67 -13.48
N ASP A 94 -12.97 3.48 -13.65
CA ASP A 94 -13.65 2.20 -13.48
C ASP A 94 -13.49 1.61 -12.06
N PHE A 95 -13.20 2.45 -11.06
CA PHE A 95 -12.96 2.03 -9.67
C PHE A 95 -13.61 3.00 -8.68
N PRO A 96 -13.97 2.52 -7.46
CA PRO A 96 -14.60 3.37 -6.46
C PRO A 96 -13.65 4.48 -5.98
N VAL A 97 -14.19 5.68 -5.83
CA VAL A 97 -13.46 6.85 -5.35
C VAL A 97 -14.13 7.34 -4.07
N GLY A 98 -13.31 7.64 -3.05
CA GLY A 98 -13.77 8.23 -1.80
C GLY A 98 -13.20 9.64 -1.62
N ARG A 99 -13.97 10.52 -0.97
CA ARG A 99 -13.54 11.87 -0.57
C ARG A 99 -13.67 12.01 0.94
N LEU A 100 -12.68 12.71 1.51
CA LEU A 100 -12.72 13.21 2.88
C LEU A 100 -12.70 14.72 2.85
N SER A 101 -13.66 15.33 3.55
CA SER A 101 -13.82 16.79 3.63
C SER A 101 -13.63 17.22 5.07
N LEU A 102 -12.75 18.20 5.31
CA LEU A 102 -12.63 18.81 6.64
C LEU A 102 -13.81 19.76 6.86
N PRO A 103 -14.46 19.76 8.03
CA PRO A 103 -15.62 20.62 8.29
C PRO A 103 -15.33 22.14 8.21
N ASN A 104 -14.05 22.55 8.27
CA ASN A 104 -13.63 23.96 8.25
C ASN A 104 -12.60 24.27 7.15
N GLY A 105 -12.60 23.51 6.04
CA GLY A 105 -11.58 23.58 4.99
C GLY A 105 -11.95 24.43 3.78
#